data_AF-A0A9W8LNN0-F1
#
_entry.id   AF-A0A9W8LNN0-F1
#
_cell.length_a   1.000
_cell.length_b   1.000
_cell.length_c   1.000
_cell.angle_alpha   90.00
_cell.angle_beta   90.00
_cell.angle_gamma   90.00
#
_symmetry.space_group_name_H-M   'P 1'
#
loop_
_entity.id
_entity.type
_entity.pdbx_description
1 polymer ?
#
loop_
_entity_poly.entity_id
_entity_poly.type
_entity_poly.pdbx_seq_one_letter_code
_entity_poly.pdbx_strand_id
1 'polypeptide(L)'
;MFRAAQGTLARRGGTMGRAVVSRTTGTAAYSAATRGMASRADGSRTGGGSSDRGAGARLLSPFTRRLLYWTLGTGGLATLGYYTARDEIEAFDNTEPPQEVRLLPGAQYKGLPIVDTPRRADGRQRERLVILGSGWGAVSILKTIDADAYDVLVVSPDNYFIFTPLLPSVTVGTVEFRSVMEAIRRVVKRIQGAYMEAAAVDVDFGRKYVLVEKAGEGRVWVPYDRLVVGVGAQGITHGAKGLEHCHRLKTINDARSMRQHIMANFERAALPTTAADEKQRLLTFVVCGGGPTGCEFAAELYDFLAEDLRHYFPRSIQDLVRVVIVQSQDHILNMMDSVISEFAEREFGRRNITVVTNSRVQEITERSLVYTTRLADGRVERHEIPQGFVLWSTGVSLTPFTALLCERLAGSQRNRRAITVDDHLRVKGVDDGSVYALGDCATVEFPHLLDCINELFDAAHSKDAAEMTRAEFRHFIADAARRYPSAAGHLQSLDRNFSHFDTDGNGRVSRGEFRGMLEYVDSKLTALPALAQVANQEGVYLGRALSRAARGEQEEVGPFTYHHRGTLAYLGRAAAADFGEGKAYRGSNLAAKYLWRSVYWSQQVSLRTRILLMMDWSKELLFGRDLSKF
;
A
#
# COMPACT_ATOMS: atom_id res chain seq x y z
N MET A 1 13.12 25.70 -52.47
CA MET A 1 13.62 24.88 -53.59
C MET A 1 13.25 23.43 -53.33
N PHE A 2 12.40 22.88 -54.22
CA PHE A 2 12.14 21.48 -54.58
C PHE A 2 11.91 20.42 -53.47
N ARG A 3 10.66 19.97 -53.23
CA ARG A 3 9.76 19.04 -53.98
C ARG A 3 10.13 17.54 -53.90
N ALA A 4 9.19 16.80 -53.30
CA ALA A 4 8.56 15.56 -53.78
C ALA A 4 9.36 14.27 -53.93
N ALA A 5 8.90 13.22 -53.23
CA ALA A 5 8.58 11.92 -53.84
C ALA A 5 7.58 11.15 -52.95
N GLN A 6 6.31 11.11 -53.39
CA GLN A 6 5.36 10.06 -53.04
C GLN A 6 5.71 8.83 -53.88
N GLY A 7 5.69 7.64 -53.26
CA GLY A 7 5.84 6.35 -53.91
C GLY A 7 4.84 5.36 -53.34
N THR A 8 3.73 5.22 -54.06
CA THR A 8 2.65 4.25 -53.92
C THR A 8 3.16 2.80 -53.83
N LEU A 9 2.67 2.01 -52.87
CA LEU A 9 2.65 0.55 -53.02
C LEU A 9 1.37 -0.05 -52.43
N ALA A 10 0.73 -0.80 -53.31
CA ALA A 10 -0.63 -1.25 -53.24
C ALA A 10 -0.87 -2.39 -52.25
N ARG A 11 -2.13 -2.43 -51.80
CA ARG A 11 -2.85 -3.58 -51.24
C ARG A 11 -2.35 -4.93 -51.76
N ARG A 12 -1.99 -5.82 -50.84
CA ARG A 12 -2.28 -7.25 -50.95
C ARG A 12 -2.86 -7.74 -49.63
N GLY A 13 -4.12 -8.18 -49.72
CA GLY A 13 -4.79 -8.89 -48.63
C GLY A 13 -4.09 -10.21 -48.35
N GLY A 14 -3.98 -10.53 -47.07
CA GLY A 14 -3.53 -11.81 -46.56
C GLY A 14 -4.26 -12.06 -45.25
N THR A 15 -5.32 -12.85 -45.34
CA THR A 15 -5.99 -13.49 -44.20
C THR A 15 -4.97 -14.28 -43.39
N MET A 16 -4.68 -13.85 -42.16
CA MET A 16 -4.00 -14.69 -41.17
C MET A 16 -5.04 -15.21 -40.18
N GLY A 17 -5.25 -16.52 -40.23
CA GLY A 17 -6.18 -17.24 -39.38
C GLY A 17 -5.80 -17.14 -37.91
N ARG A 18 -6.83 -16.97 -37.07
CA ARG A 18 -6.75 -17.16 -35.62
C ARG A 18 -6.32 -18.60 -35.33
N ALA A 19 -5.10 -18.79 -34.85
CA ALA A 19 -4.68 -20.02 -34.22
C ALA A 19 -5.27 -20.07 -32.79
N VAL A 20 -6.24 -20.96 -32.60
CA VAL A 20 -6.75 -21.37 -31.28
C VAL A 20 -5.67 -22.23 -30.63
N VAL A 21 -4.97 -21.70 -29.62
CA VAL A 21 -4.06 -22.49 -28.78
C VAL A 21 -4.84 -22.99 -27.57
N SER A 22 -5.01 -24.31 -27.51
CA SER A 22 -5.73 -25.01 -26.44
C SER A 22 -4.97 -24.94 -25.11
N ARG A 23 -5.73 -24.79 -24.03
CA ARG A 23 -5.24 -24.75 -22.65
C ARG A 23 -5.10 -26.18 -22.12
N THR A 24 -3.90 -26.74 -22.08
CA THR A 24 -3.58 -27.85 -21.16
C THR A 24 -2.07 -28.11 -21.11
N THR A 25 -1.56 -28.30 -19.88
CA THR A 25 -0.24 -28.80 -19.45
C THR A 25 0.72 -27.76 -18.86
N GLY A 26 0.73 -27.68 -17.53
CA GLY A 26 1.66 -26.84 -16.74
C GLY A 26 1.79 -27.26 -15.28
N THR A 27 1.52 -28.53 -14.94
CA THR A 27 1.47 -29.01 -13.54
C THR A 27 2.44 -30.16 -13.22
N ALA A 28 3.32 -30.58 -14.14
CA ALA A 28 4.16 -31.77 -13.93
C ALA A 28 5.64 -31.49 -13.56
N ALA A 29 6.12 -30.24 -13.58
CA ALA A 29 7.55 -29.96 -13.44
C ALA A 29 8.07 -29.66 -12.02
N TYR A 30 7.20 -29.61 -11.00
CA TYR A 30 7.59 -29.17 -9.64
C TYR A 30 7.93 -30.31 -8.66
N SER A 31 7.75 -31.58 -9.04
CA SER A 31 7.88 -32.73 -8.11
C SER A 31 9.22 -33.48 -8.17
N ALA A 32 10.14 -33.15 -9.08
CA ALA A 32 11.34 -33.97 -9.32
C ALA A 32 12.64 -33.47 -8.65
N ALA A 33 12.67 -32.24 -8.12
CA ALA A 33 13.93 -31.61 -7.66
C ALA A 33 14.24 -31.78 -6.16
N THR A 34 13.33 -32.33 -5.35
CA THR A 34 13.50 -32.46 -3.88
C THR A 34 14.02 -33.83 -3.42
N ARG A 35 14.33 -34.76 -4.35
CA ARG A 35 14.77 -36.14 -4.00
C ARG A 35 16.26 -36.43 -4.21
N GLY A 36 17.09 -35.43 -4.46
CA GLY A 36 18.49 -35.61 -4.86
C GLY A 36 19.53 -34.83 -4.05
N MET A 37 19.35 -34.61 -2.75
CA MET A 37 20.41 -34.03 -1.88
C MET A 37 20.31 -34.57 -0.45
N ALA A 38 20.60 -35.85 -0.28
CA ALA A 38 20.92 -36.46 1.01
C ALA A 38 21.88 -37.63 0.78
N SER A 39 23.18 -37.34 0.63
CA SER A 39 24.24 -38.34 0.64
C SER A 39 25.62 -37.66 0.60
N ARG A 40 26.49 -38.07 1.53
CA ARG A 40 27.93 -37.78 1.68
C ARG A 40 28.33 -36.52 2.45
N ALA A 41 28.41 -36.71 3.77
CA ALA A 41 29.46 -36.14 4.60
C ALA A 41 30.44 -37.28 4.96
N ASP A 42 31.71 -37.15 4.59
CA ASP A 42 32.86 -37.58 5.42
C ASP A 42 34.20 -37.11 4.81
N GLY A 43 35.20 -36.81 5.64
CA GLY A 43 36.59 -36.60 5.21
C GLY A 43 37.34 -35.43 5.88
N SER A 44 38.28 -35.78 6.76
CA SER A 44 38.98 -34.96 7.75
C SER A 44 40.37 -34.39 7.34
N ARG A 45 40.89 -33.45 8.17
CA ARG A 45 42.32 -33.05 8.45
C ARG A 45 43.05 -32.21 7.38
N THR A 46 44.00 -31.28 7.62
CA THR A 46 44.74 -30.67 8.75
C THR A 46 45.65 -29.56 8.17
N GLY A 47 46.08 -28.55 8.95
CA GLY A 47 47.33 -27.79 8.70
C GLY A 47 47.24 -26.27 8.90
N GLY A 48 48.05 -25.72 9.82
CA GLY A 48 48.13 -24.27 10.11
C GLY A 48 49.36 -23.57 9.52
N GLY A 49 49.44 -22.24 9.70
CA GLY A 49 50.69 -21.46 9.55
C GLY A 49 50.57 -20.04 8.94
N SER A 50 50.59 -19.02 9.81
CA SER A 50 51.14 -17.64 9.71
C SER A 50 50.91 -16.67 8.51
N SER A 51 50.32 -15.51 8.88
CA SER A 51 50.57 -14.09 8.49
C SER A 51 51.18 -13.68 7.13
N ASP A 52 50.51 -12.77 6.41
CA ASP A 52 51.01 -11.39 6.17
C ASP A 52 49.93 -10.41 5.66
N ARG A 53 50.19 -9.11 5.82
CA ARG A 53 49.33 -7.95 5.55
C ARG A 53 49.11 -7.67 4.05
N GLY A 54 47.95 -7.14 3.71
CA GLY A 54 47.70 -6.50 2.40
C GLY A 54 46.32 -5.87 2.32
N ALA A 55 46.26 -4.54 2.38
CA ALA A 55 45.06 -3.77 2.05
C ALA A 55 44.80 -3.85 0.53
N GLY A 56 43.57 -4.19 0.13
CA GLY A 56 43.15 -4.17 -1.26
C GLY A 56 41.79 -4.85 -1.42
N ALA A 57 40.78 -4.07 -1.83
CA ALA A 57 39.46 -4.46 -2.33
C ALA A 57 38.89 -5.80 -1.80
N ARG A 58 37.93 -5.72 -0.85
CA ARG A 58 37.14 -6.89 -0.44
C ARG A 58 36.32 -7.42 -1.63
N LEU A 59 36.91 -8.36 -2.36
CA LEU A 59 36.22 -9.21 -3.33
C LEU A 59 35.09 -9.94 -2.59
N LEU A 60 33.86 -9.76 -3.08
CA LEU A 60 32.66 -10.43 -2.57
C LEU A 60 32.92 -11.92 -2.35
N SER A 61 32.50 -12.44 -1.18
CA SER A 61 32.61 -13.85 -0.86
C SER A 61 31.89 -14.72 -1.91
N PRO A 62 32.30 -15.98 -2.13
CA PRO A 62 31.69 -16.88 -3.10
C PRO A 62 30.17 -17.02 -2.92
N PHE A 63 29.69 -16.93 -1.68
CA PHE A 63 28.27 -16.93 -1.34
C PHE A 63 27.56 -15.67 -1.84
N THR A 64 28.14 -14.48 -1.60
CA THR A 64 27.62 -13.21 -2.15
C THR A 64 27.65 -13.18 -3.66
N ARG A 65 28.65 -13.77 -4.33
CA ARG A 65 28.64 -13.88 -5.81
C ARG A 65 27.52 -14.79 -6.29
N ARG A 66 27.30 -15.94 -5.65
CA ARG A 66 26.18 -16.83 -5.99
C ARG A 66 24.82 -16.20 -5.73
N LEU A 67 24.67 -15.46 -4.64
CA LEU A 67 23.45 -14.72 -4.33
C LEU A 67 23.22 -13.59 -5.34
N LEU A 68 24.27 -12.83 -5.70
CA LEU A 68 24.22 -11.80 -6.73
C LEU A 68 23.84 -12.38 -8.10
N TYR A 69 24.40 -13.54 -8.45
CA TYR A 69 24.05 -14.29 -9.66
C TYR A 69 22.63 -14.87 -9.63
N TRP A 70 22.04 -15.14 -8.45
CA TRP A 70 20.65 -15.58 -8.32
C TRP A 70 19.66 -14.41 -8.35
N THR A 71 20.05 -13.25 -7.80
CA THR A 71 19.26 -12.01 -7.86
C THR A 71 19.33 -11.34 -9.23
N LEU A 72 20.45 -11.47 -9.95
CA LEU A 72 20.64 -10.91 -11.29
C LEU A 72 20.44 -11.95 -12.42
N GLY A 73 20.51 -13.25 -12.14
CA GLY A 73 20.56 -14.32 -13.14
C GLY A 73 19.57 -15.45 -12.85
N THR A 74 19.03 -16.00 -13.94
CA THR A 74 17.98 -17.03 -14.07
C THR A 74 16.65 -16.77 -13.37
N GLY A 75 16.60 -16.48 -12.07
CA GLY A 75 15.37 -16.10 -11.38
C GLY A 75 14.82 -14.76 -11.87
N GLY A 76 15.70 -13.76 -12.00
CA GLY A 76 15.36 -12.44 -12.54
C GLY A 76 14.93 -12.49 -14.00
N LEU A 77 15.62 -13.26 -14.84
CA LEU A 77 15.34 -13.40 -16.29
C LEU A 77 14.13 -14.27 -16.61
N ALA A 78 13.87 -15.35 -15.85
CA ALA A 78 12.65 -16.15 -16.01
C ALA A 78 11.41 -15.40 -15.52
N THR A 79 11.54 -14.62 -14.44
CA THR A 79 10.49 -13.71 -13.96
C THR A 79 10.31 -12.51 -14.90
N LEU A 80 11.40 -12.01 -15.50
CA LEU A 80 11.35 -11.04 -16.60
C LEU A 80 10.50 -11.65 -17.72
N GLY A 81 10.85 -12.82 -18.26
CA GLY A 81 10.10 -13.47 -19.35
C GLY A 81 8.63 -13.74 -19.03
N TYR A 82 8.31 -14.16 -17.79
CA TYR A 82 6.92 -14.46 -17.38
C TYR A 82 6.06 -13.20 -17.21
N TYR A 83 6.62 -12.08 -16.73
CA TYR A 83 5.88 -10.84 -16.47
C TYR A 83 6.02 -9.76 -17.56
N THR A 84 6.98 -9.88 -18.50
CA THR A 84 7.26 -8.85 -19.52
C THR A 84 6.52 -9.04 -20.85
N ALA A 85 5.97 -10.22 -21.12
CA ALA A 85 5.66 -10.58 -22.51
C ALA A 85 4.22 -10.32 -22.99
N ARG A 86 3.32 -9.70 -22.21
CA ARG A 86 1.94 -9.45 -22.68
C ARG A 86 1.46 -8.00 -22.58
N ASP A 87 1.44 -7.40 -21.40
CA ASP A 87 0.73 -6.11 -21.22
C ASP A 87 1.52 -4.86 -21.62
N GLU A 88 2.85 -4.92 -21.71
CA GLU A 88 3.69 -3.74 -22.00
C GLU A 88 4.04 -3.59 -23.48
N ILE A 89 4.18 -4.69 -24.21
CA ILE A 89 4.45 -4.67 -25.65
C ILE A 89 3.24 -4.06 -26.38
N GLU A 90 2.00 -4.41 -25.98
CA GLU A 90 0.77 -3.82 -26.53
C GLU A 90 0.64 -2.30 -26.28
N ALA A 91 1.19 -1.79 -25.17
CA ALA A 91 1.13 -0.36 -24.84
C ALA A 91 2.03 0.52 -25.73
N PHE A 92 3.14 -0.04 -26.23
CA PHE A 92 4.04 0.63 -27.17
C PHE A 92 3.51 0.59 -28.61
N ASP A 93 2.74 -0.45 -28.96
CA ASP A 93 2.22 -0.66 -30.32
C ASP A 93 0.98 0.22 -30.62
N ASN A 94 0.30 0.71 -29.58
CA ASN A 94 -0.86 1.58 -29.74
C ASN A 94 -0.42 3.00 -30.16
N THR A 95 -0.53 3.33 -31.45
CA THR A 95 -0.05 4.59 -32.04
C THR A 95 -1.06 5.73 -32.00
N GLU A 96 -2.32 5.46 -31.65
CA GLU A 96 -3.36 6.49 -31.61
C GLU A 96 -3.10 7.52 -30.49
N PRO A 97 -3.30 8.82 -30.76
CA PRO A 97 -3.20 9.84 -29.73
C PRO A 97 -4.28 9.66 -28.66
N PRO A 98 -4.00 9.98 -27.39
CA PRO A 98 -4.98 9.88 -26.32
C PRO A 98 -6.16 10.82 -26.57
N GLN A 99 -7.34 10.42 -26.10
CA GLN A 99 -8.56 11.19 -26.32
C GLN A 99 -8.55 12.51 -25.54
N GLU A 100 -9.15 13.54 -26.14
CA GLU A 100 -9.18 14.88 -25.59
C GLU A 100 -10.47 15.12 -24.78
N VAL A 101 -10.32 15.57 -23.53
CA VAL A 101 -11.43 16.07 -22.71
C VAL A 101 -11.75 17.49 -23.16
N ARG A 102 -12.97 17.74 -23.64
CA ARG A 102 -13.39 19.05 -24.17
C ARG A 102 -14.54 19.62 -23.37
N LEU A 103 -14.71 20.93 -23.39
CA LEU A 103 -15.94 21.53 -22.87
C LEU A 103 -17.10 21.25 -23.82
N LEU A 104 -18.28 20.93 -23.29
CA LEU A 104 -19.51 20.88 -24.07
C LEU A 104 -19.94 22.32 -24.40
N PRO A 105 -20.00 22.71 -25.69
CA PRO A 105 -20.29 24.09 -26.07
C PRO A 105 -21.64 24.57 -25.52
N GLY A 106 -21.62 25.66 -24.75
CA GLY A 106 -22.81 26.26 -24.13
C GLY A 106 -23.43 25.47 -22.98
N ALA A 107 -22.92 24.27 -22.65
CA ALA A 107 -23.50 23.43 -21.60
C ALA A 107 -22.95 23.85 -20.22
N GLN A 108 -23.87 24.17 -19.31
CA GLN A 108 -23.55 24.58 -17.95
C GLN A 108 -24.46 23.88 -16.94
N TYR A 109 -23.93 23.60 -15.76
CA TYR A 109 -24.66 23.12 -14.60
C TYR A 109 -24.28 23.94 -13.37
N LYS A 110 -25.28 24.48 -12.66
CA LYS A 110 -25.08 25.40 -11.52
C LYS A 110 -24.10 26.55 -11.85
N GLY A 111 -24.18 27.10 -13.07
CA GLY A 111 -23.35 28.21 -13.54
C GLY A 111 -21.89 27.84 -13.90
N LEU A 112 -21.53 26.56 -13.87
CA LEU A 112 -20.19 26.07 -14.23
C LEU A 112 -20.26 25.21 -15.50
N PRO A 113 -19.21 25.23 -16.34
CA PRO A 113 -19.20 24.49 -17.59
C PRO A 113 -19.13 22.97 -17.35
N ILE A 114 -19.65 22.20 -18.31
CA ILE A 114 -19.64 20.73 -18.29
C ILE A 114 -18.62 20.22 -19.31
N VAL A 115 -17.81 19.21 -18.96
CA VAL A 115 -16.93 18.53 -19.92
C VAL A 115 -17.66 17.41 -20.66
N ASP A 116 -17.25 17.18 -21.90
CA ASP A 116 -17.51 15.96 -22.62
C ASP A 116 -16.50 14.91 -22.18
N THR A 117 -17.00 13.85 -21.54
CA THR A 117 -16.21 12.65 -21.24
C THR A 117 -15.83 11.98 -22.56
N PRO A 118 -14.53 11.79 -22.83
CA PRO A 118 -14.09 11.28 -24.12
C PRO A 118 -14.67 9.90 -24.43
N ARG A 119 -15.20 9.74 -25.65
CA ARG A 119 -15.72 8.48 -26.18
C ARG A 119 -14.79 7.92 -27.23
N ARG A 120 -14.69 6.60 -27.33
CA ARG A 120 -13.95 5.96 -28.43
C ARG A 120 -14.59 6.23 -29.79
N ALA A 121 -13.72 6.36 -30.80
CA ALA A 121 -14.12 6.57 -32.19
C ALA A 121 -14.63 5.30 -32.89
N ASP A 122 -14.80 4.19 -32.15
CA ASP A 122 -15.23 2.89 -32.69
C ASP A 122 -16.75 2.74 -32.82
N GLY A 123 -17.51 3.80 -32.54
CA GLY A 123 -18.96 3.87 -32.72
C GLY A 123 -19.77 3.08 -31.68
N ARG A 124 -19.11 2.44 -30.70
CA ARG A 124 -19.81 1.73 -29.61
C ARG A 124 -20.23 2.71 -28.53
N GLN A 125 -21.48 2.61 -28.09
CA GLN A 125 -21.96 3.32 -26.90
C GLN A 125 -21.54 2.51 -25.67
N ARG A 126 -20.66 3.08 -24.84
CA ARG A 126 -20.25 2.50 -23.56
C ARG A 126 -20.70 3.41 -22.42
N GLU A 127 -20.86 2.84 -21.22
CA GLU A 127 -21.03 3.64 -20.01
C GLU A 127 -19.73 4.40 -19.70
N ARG A 128 -19.88 5.59 -19.12
CA ARG A 128 -18.79 6.45 -18.66
C ARG A 128 -18.36 6.05 -17.26
N LEU A 129 -17.10 5.66 -17.12
CA LEU A 129 -16.48 5.34 -15.84
C LEU A 129 -15.51 6.46 -15.46
N VAL A 130 -15.84 7.21 -14.40
CA VAL A 130 -14.96 8.22 -13.83
C VAL A 130 -14.25 7.66 -12.61
N ILE A 131 -12.91 7.67 -12.62
CA ILE A 131 -12.08 7.21 -11.50
C ILE A 131 -11.36 8.40 -10.90
N LEU A 132 -11.61 8.67 -9.62
CA LEU A 132 -10.98 9.75 -8.87
C LEU A 132 -9.72 9.24 -8.15
N GLY A 133 -8.59 9.86 -8.43
CA GLY A 133 -7.29 9.52 -7.88
C GLY A 133 -6.44 8.64 -8.80
N SER A 134 -5.13 8.64 -8.53
CA SER A 134 -4.09 7.95 -9.31
C SER A 134 -3.26 6.97 -8.46
N GLY A 135 -3.78 6.58 -7.29
CA GLY A 135 -3.10 5.70 -6.34
C GLY A 135 -3.25 4.20 -6.62
N TRP A 136 -2.92 3.40 -5.61
CA TRP A 136 -2.93 1.93 -5.66
C TRP A 136 -4.23 1.34 -6.19
N GLY A 137 -5.36 1.80 -5.66
CA GLY A 137 -6.66 1.29 -6.07
C GLY A 137 -7.04 1.63 -7.50
N ALA A 138 -6.89 2.90 -7.90
CA ALA A 138 -7.15 3.35 -9.26
C ALA A 138 -6.29 2.61 -10.29
N VAL A 139 -4.97 2.53 -10.07
CA VAL A 139 -4.06 1.79 -10.97
C VAL A 139 -4.39 0.30 -11.03
N SER A 140 -4.85 -0.29 -9.93
CA SER A 140 -5.23 -1.70 -9.90
C SER A 140 -6.47 -1.97 -10.75
N ILE A 141 -7.47 -1.07 -10.72
CA ILE A 141 -8.62 -1.13 -11.63
C ILE A 141 -8.16 -1.02 -13.08
N LEU A 142 -7.35 0.01 -13.39
CA LEU A 142 -6.89 0.26 -14.75
C LEU A 142 -6.10 -0.92 -15.36
N LYS A 143 -5.47 -1.75 -14.51
CA LYS A 143 -4.73 -2.94 -14.92
C LYS A 143 -5.60 -4.19 -15.09
N THR A 144 -6.81 -4.22 -14.55
CA THR A 144 -7.66 -5.42 -14.55
C THR A 144 -9.00 -5.25 -15.25
N ILE A 145 -9.42 -4.01 -15.48
CA ILE A 145 -10.63 -3.71 -16.23
C ILE A 145 -10.45 -4.08 -17.70
N ASP A 146 -11.48 -4.67 -18.31
CA ASP A 146 -11.51 -4.92 -19.73
C ASP A 146 -11.47 -3.59 -20.48
N ALA A 147 -10.56 -3.49 -21.45
CA ALA A 147 -10.43 -2.28 -22.24
C ALA A 147 -11.77 -1.88 -22.88
N ASP A 148 -12.57 -2.81 -23.37
CA ASP A 148 -13.82 -2.47 -24.07
C ASP A 148 -15.04 -2.22 -23.19
N ALA A 149 -14.92 -2.32 -21.86
CA ALA A 149 -16.07 -2.26 -20.96
C ALA A 149 -16.66 -0.85 -20.79
N TYR A 150 -15.81 0.19 -20.69
CA TYR A 150 -16.23 1.55 -20.36
C TYR A 150 -15.45 2.61 -21.15
N ASP A 151 -16.06 3.78 -21.31
CA ASP A 151 -15.32 5.02 -21.63
C ASP A 151 -14.73 5.57 -20.32
N VAL A 152 -13.43 5.31 -20.11
CA VAL A 152 -12.76 5.58 -18.84
C VAL A 152 -12.10 6.96 -18.81
N LEU A 153 -12.42 7.76 -17.80
CA LEU A 153 -11.75 9.01 -17.46
C LEU A 153 -11.17 8.94 -16.05
N VAL A 154 -9.85 9.11 -15.94
CA VAL A 154 -9.16 9.26 -14.66
C VAL A 154 -8.99 10.74 -14.34
N VAL A 155 -9.42 11.16 -13.15
CA VAL A 155 -9.25 12.52 -12.65
C VAL A 155 -8.39 12.49 -11.39
N SER A 156 -7.22 13.12 -11.43
CA SER A 156 -6.32 13.22 -10.27
C SER A 156 -5.50 14.50 -10.35
N PRO A 157 -5.13 15.14 -9.22
CA PRO A 157 -4.17 16.23 -9.25
C PRO A 157 -2.76 15.74 -9.62
N ASP A 158 -2.44 14.48 -9.32
CA ASP A 158 -1.13 13.88 -9.61
C ASP A 158 -1.17 13.04 -10.89
N ASN A 159 -0.37 13.44 -11.88
CA ASN A 159 -0.29 12.74 -13.17
C ASN A 159 0.55 11.45 -13.16
N TYR A 160 0.91 10.98 -11.98
CA TYR A 160 1.72 9.81 -11.73
C TYR A 160 1.14 8.97 -10.59
N PHE A 161 1.39 7.68 -10.66
CA PHE A 161 1.26 6.73 -9.55
C PHE A 161 2.53 6.75 -8.72
N ILE A 162 2.41 6.54 -7.41
CA ILE A 162 3.54 6.38 -6.48
C ILE A 162 3.49 5.00 -5.84
N PHE A 163 4.61 4.27 -5.93
CA PHE A 163 4.85 3.04 -5.17
C PHE A 163 5.21 3.39 -3.73
N THR A 164 4.19 3.72 -2.93
CA THR A 164 4.33 4.23 -1.56
C THR A 164 5.18 3.39 -0.59
N PRO A 165 5.30 2.04 -0.69
CA PRO A 165 6.15 1.27 0.23
C PRO A 165 7.64 1.61 0.14
N LEU A 166 8.11 2.18 -0.97
CA LEU A 166 9.52 2.58 -1.13
C LEU A 166 9.74 4.07 -0.89
N LEU A 167 8.71 4.82 -0.47
CA LEU A 167 8.82 6.25 -0.22
C LEU A 167 9.81 6.59 0.91
N PRO A 168 9.92 5.81 2.02
CA PRO A 168 10.99 6.00 3.01
C PRO A 168 12.39 5.95 2.39
N SER A 169 12.64 5.01 1.48
CA SER A 169 13.93 4.87 0.78
C SER A 169 14.25 6.07 -0.12
N VAL A 170 13.24 6.77 -0.65
CA VAL A 170 13.43 8.00 -1.45
C VAL A 170 13.94 9.15 -0.59
N THR A 171 13.53 9.24 0.68
CA THR A 171 13.90 10.36 1.57
C THR A 171 15.40 10.48 1.81
N VAL A 172 16.15 9.40 1.62
CA VAL A 172 17.60 9.33 1.83
C VAL A 172 18.38 8.96 0.57
N GLY A 173 17.71 8.80 -0.57
CA GLY A 173 18.37 8.47 -1.85
C GLY A 173 18.84 7.01 -1.96
N THR A 174 18.27 6.09 -1.16
CA THR A 174 18.44 4.64 -1.38
C THR A 174 17.81 4.22 -2.70
N VAL A 175 16.72 4.90 -3.09
CA VAL A 175 16.08 4.78 -4.41
C VAL A 175 15.70 6.17 -4.92
N GLU A 176 15.68 6.34 -6.24
CA GLU A 176 15.31 7.60 -6.87
C GLU A 176 13.78 7.73 -6.99
N PHE A 177 13.27 8.96 -6.90
CA PHE A 177 11.84 9.23 -7.04
C PHE A 177 11.28 8.69 -8.36
N ARG A 178 12.05 8.78 -9.45
CA ARG A 178 11.65 8.29 -10.79
C ARG A 178 11.46 6.77 -10.85
N SER A 179 12.06 6.03 -9.94
CA SER A 179 12.03 4.57 -9.87
C SER A 179 10.79 4.05 -9.14
N VAL A 180 10.17 4.88 -8.31
CA VAL A 180 8.93 4.58 -7.59
C VAL A 180 7.70 5.23 -8.22
N MET A 181 7.86 5.92 -9.36
CA MET A 181 6.79 6.62 -10.07
C MET A 181 6.49 5.98 -11.43
N GLU A 182 5.20 5.93 -11.80
CA GLU A 182 4.75 5.58 -13.16
C GLU A 182 3.72 6.60 -13.67
N ALA A 183 3.87 7.08 -14.90
CA ALA A 183 2.97 8.09 -15.45
C ALA A 183 1.57 7.50 -15.70
N ILE A 184 0.53 8.14 -15.17
CA ILE A 184 -0.85 7.66 -15.31
C ILE A 184 -1.29 7.62 -16.77
N ARG A 185 -0.84 8.59 -17.56
CA ARG A 185 -1.09 8.60 -19.01
C ARG A 185 -0.60 7.32 -19.70
N ARG A 186 0.48 6.69 -19.23
CA ARG A 186 0.95 5.40 -19.77
C ARG A 186 0.08 4.23 -19.33
N VAL A 187 -0.39 4.25 -18.09
CA VAL A 187 -1.27 3.20 -17.54
C VAL A 187 -2.63 3.23 -18.25
N VAL A 188 -3.24 4.42 -18.33
CA VAL A 188 -4.57 4.62 -18.93
C VAL A 188 -4.58 4.37 -20.44
N LYS A 189 -3.47 4.65 -21.14
CA LYS A 189 -3.37 4.40 -22.59
C LYS A 189 -3.58 2.92 -22.95
N ARG A 190 -3.23 1.98 -22.07
CA ARG A 190 -3.40 0.53 -22.28
C ARG A 190 -4.86 0.15 -22.49
N ILE A 191 -5.75 0.88 -21.83
CA ILE A 191 -7.20 0.72 -21.95
C ILE A 191 -7.82 1.88 -22.74
N GLN A 192 -7.06 2.55 -23.61
CA GLN A 192 -7.54 3.66 -24.46
C GLN A 192 -8.40 4.70 -23.71
N GLY A 193 -8.10 4.96 -22.43
CA GLY A 193 -8.85 5.91 -21.62
C GLY A 193 -8.28 7.33 -21.70
N ALA A 194 -8.90 8.25 -20.97
CA ALA A 194 -8.47 9.63 -20.83
C ALA A 194 -8.00 9.95 -19.41
N TYR A 195 -7.16 10.99 -19.28
CA TYR A 195 -6.68 11.50 -18.01
C TYR A 195 -6.83 13.02 -17.96
N MET A 196 -7.41 13.51 -16.87
CA MET A 196 -7.56 14.94 -16.56
C MET A 196 -6.84 15.26 -15.25
N GLU A 197 -5.98 16.29 -15.30
CA GLU A 197 -5.24 16.76 -14.14
C GLU A 197 -6.09 17.76 -13.35
N ALA A 198 -6.85 17.26 -12.38
CA ALA A 198 -7.74 18.04 -11.53
C ALA A 198 -8.05 17.28 -10.23
N ALA A 199 -8.44 17.99 -9.17
CA ALA A 199 -8.91 17.41 -7.92
C ALA A 199 -10.43 17.39 -7.87
N ALA A 200 -11.03 16.32 -7.36
CA ALA A 200 -12.47 16.29 -7.09
C ALA A 200 -12.81 17.15 -5.87
N VAL A 201 -13.90 17.93 -5.96
CA VAL A 201 -14.29 18.89 -4.91
C VAL A 201 -15.73 18.73 -4.42
N ASP A 202 -16.66 18.24 -5.25
CA ASP A 202 -18.05 17.95 -4.85
C ASP A 202 -18.66 16.89 -5.78
N VAL A 203 -19.78 16.28 -5.37
CA VAL A 203 -20.52 15.31 -6.19
C VAL A 203 -22.02 15.62 -6.11
N ASP A 204 -22.67 15.60 -7.27
CA ASP A 204 -24.12 15.63 -7.39
C ASP A 204 -24.63 14.25 -7.78
N PHE A 205 -25.02 13.46 -6.77
CA PHE A 205 -25.46 12.08 -6.97
C PHE A 205 -26.74 11.96 -7.82
N GLY A 206 -27.66 12.91 -7.67
CA GLY A 206 -28.94 12.88 -8.39
C GLY A 206 -28.79 13.17 -9.88
N ARG A 207 -27.85 14.03 -10.26
CA ARG A 207 -27.55 14.33 -11.67
C ARG A 207 -26.37 13.53 -12.24
N LYS A 208 -25.66 12.77 -11.41
CA LYS A 208 -24.44 12.04 -11.75
C LYS A 208 -23.34 12.91 -12.34
N TYR A 209 -23.02 13.98 -11.62
CA TYR A 209 -21.89 14.85 -11.94
C TYR A 209 -20.89 14.88 -10.79
N VAL A 210 -19.59 14.84 -11.11
CA VAL A 210 -18.52 15.19 -10.16
C VAL A 210 -17.96 16.55 -10.53
N LEU A 211 -17.86 17.44 -9.54
CA LEU A 211 -17.22 18.74 -9.70
C LEU A 211 -15.72 18.55 -9.50
N VAL A 212 -14.94 19.01 -10.46
CA VAL A 212 -13.48 18.92 -10.40
C VAL A 212 -12.88 20.30 -10.57
N GLU A 213 -11.75 20.53 -9.92
CA GLU A 213 -11.03 21.79 -9.88
C GLU A 213 -9.57 21.58 -10.27
N LYS A 214 -9.08 22.40 -11.19
CA LYS A 214 -7.65 22.54 -11.42
C LYS A 214 -7.19 23.86 -10.83
N ALA A 215 -6.19 23.79 -9.95
CA ALA A 215 -5.66 24.96 -9.27
C ALA A 215 -5.26 26.04 -10.29
N GLY A 216 -5.84 27.23 -10.16
CA GLY A 216 -5.58 28.38 -11.04
C GLY A 216 -6.35 28.40 -12.37
N GLU A 217 -7.08 27.34 -12.73
CA GLU A 217 -7.81 27.25 -14.02
C GLU A 217 -9.34 27.16 -13.86
N GLY A 218 -9.84 26.92 -12.64
CA GLY A 218 -11.26 26.94 -12.31
C GLY A 218 -11.90 25.57 -12.16
N ARG A 219 -13.24 25.54 -12.14
CA ARG A 219 -14.05 24.36 -11.85
C ARG A 219 -14.92 23.94 -13.03
N VAL A 220 -15.04 22.64 -13.24
CA VAL A 220 -15.87 22.06 -14.30
C VAL A 220 -16.62 20.83 -13.80
N TRP A 221 -17.81 20.58 -14.34
CA TRP A 221 -18.58 19.37 -14.05
C TRP A 221 -18.25 18.24 -15.02
N VAL A 222 -18.00 17.05 -14.49
CA VAL A 222 -17.73 15.83 -15.26
C VAL A 222 -18.91 14.87 -15.09
N PRO A 223 -19.63 14.51 -16.17
CA PRO A 223 -20.67 13.49 -16.09
C PRO A 223 -20.08 12.10 -15.85
N TYR A 224 -20.80 11.25 -15.14
CA TYR A 224 -20.46 9.85 -14.97
C TYR A 224 -21.69 8.96 -15.08
N ASP A 225 -21.50 7.71 -15.52
CA ASP A 225 -22.51 6.66 -15.37
C ASP A 225 -22.12 5.76 -14.18
N ARG A 226 -20.81 5.53 -13.99
CA ARG A 226 -20.18 4.93 -12.81
C ARG A 226 -19.07 5.83 -12.25
N LEU A 227 -19.01 5.99 -10.93
CA LEU A 227 -17.98 6.77 -10.25
C LEU A 227 -17.19 5.91 -9.27
N VAL A 228 -15.86 5.97 -9.31
CA VAL A 228 -14.99 5.31 -8.34
C VAL A 228 -14.20 6.36 -7.57
N VAL A 229 -14.36 6.39 -6.26
CA VAL A 229 -13.62 7.26 -5.33
C VAL A 229 -12.40 6.52 -4.80
N GLY A 230 -11.21 6.88 -5.29
CA GLY A 230 -9.92 6.30 -4.90
C GLY A 230 -8.90 7.37 -4.49
N VAL A 231 -9.36 8.44 -3.84
CA VAL A 231 -8.56 9.64 -3.52
C VAL A 231 -7.63 9.48 -2.31
N GLY A 232 -7.63 8.31 -1.67
CA GLY A 232 -6.82 8.04 -0.48
C GLY A 232 -7.27 8.83 0.75
N ALA A 233 -6.35 9.04 1.68
CA ALA A 233 -6.64 9.66 2.97
C ALA A 233 -5.56 10.68 3.36
N GLN A 234 -5.90 11.58 4.28
CA GLN A 234 -4.97 12.55 4.86
C GLN A 234 -4.53 12.13 6.27
N GLY A 235 -3.39 12.64 6.73
CA GLY A 235 -2.91 12.37 8.09
C GLY A 235 -3.82 12.95 9.17
N ILE A 236 -4.04 12.22 10.25
CA ILE A 236 -4.82 12.68 11.40
C ILE A 236 -3.89 13.28 12.48
N THR A 237 -4.41 14.24 13.24
CA THR A 237 -3.63 14.97 14.25
C THR A 237 -3.60 14.30 15.62
N HIS A 238 -4.59 13.45 15.92
CA HIS A 238 -4.83 12.88 17.26
C HIS A 238 -4.91 13.95 18.39
N GLY A 239 -5.18 15.21 18.05
CA GLY A 239 -5.21 16.33 18.99
C GLY A 239 -3.85 17.00 19.25
N ALA A 240 -2.76 16.52 18.64
CA ALA A 240 -1.45 17.17 18.74
C ALA A 240 -1.45 18.53 18.02
N LYS A 241 -0.79 19.51 18.63
CA LYS A 241 -0.64 20.88 18.10
C LYS A 241 0.68 21.04 17.34
N GLY A 242 0.73 22.00 16.41
CA GLY A 242 1.97 22.40 15.73
C GLY A 242 2.43 21.47 14.60
N LEU A 243 1.49 20.79 13.94
CA LEU A 243 1.79 19.87 12.82
C LEU A 243 2.31 20.60 11.56
N GLU A 244 2.22 21.92 11.50
CA GLU A 244 2.89 22.76 10.53
C GLU A 244 4.42 22.72 10.66
N HIS A 245 4.95 22.33 11.82
CA HIS A 245 6.39 22.20 12.09
C HIS A 245 6.94 20.79 11.81
N CYS A 246 6.12 19.87 11.30
CA CYS A 246 6.51 18.50 11.00
C CYS A 246 6.45 18.18 9.51
N HIS A 247 7.26 17.22 9.10
CA HIS A 247 7.18 16.59 7.79
C HIS A 247 6.14 15.48 7.80
N ARG A 248 5.52 15.25 6.64
CA ARG A 248 4.68 14.09 6.36
C ARG A 248 5.40 13.24 5.32
N LEU A 249 4.96 12.00 5.10
CA LEU A 249 5.53 11.13 4.07
C LEU A 249 4.42 10.44 3.28
N LYS A 250 3.83 11.16 2.32
CA LYS A 250 2.75 10.68 1.44
C LYS A 250 3.02 10.94 -0.04
N THR A 251 3.76 12.00 -0.37
CA THR A 251 4.06 12.42 -1.74
C THR A 251 5.55 12.42 -2.06
N ILE A 252 5.91 12.55 -3.33
CA ILE A 252 7.31 12.71 -3.76
C ILE A 252 7.88 14.05 -3.29
N ASN A 253 7.05 15.10 -3.30
CA ASN A 253 7.46 16.42 -2.79
C ASN A 253 7.80 16.37 -1.31
N ASP A 254 7.06 15.58 -0.54
CA ASP A 254 7.35 15.33 0.87
C ASP A 254 8.75 14.73 1.03
N ALA A 255 9.03 13.64 0.31
CA ALA A 255 10.31 12.93 0.40
C ALA A 255 11.50 13.84 0.01
N ARG A 256 11.34 14.66 -1.04
CA ARG A 256 12.36 15.63 -1.47
C ARG A 256 12.58 16.73 -0.43
N SER A 257 11.49 17.29 0.11
CA SER A 257 11.55 18.32 1.17
C SER A 257 12.23 17.78 2.43
N MET A 258 11.94 16.53 2.81
CA MET A 258 12.57 15.87 3.95
C MET A 258 14.08 15.72 3.73
N ARG A 259 14.50 15.23 2.56
CA ARG A 259 15.91 15.09 2.18
C ARG A 259 16.65 16.43 2.25
N GLN A 260 16.06 17.48 1.67
CA GLN A 260 16.56 18.84 1.71
C GLN A 260 16.76 19.33 3.15
N HIS A 261 15.78 19.11 4.01
CA HIS A 261 15.84 19.52 5.41
C HIS A 261 16.91 18.75 6.18
N ILE A 262 16.98 17.42 6.03
CA ILE A 262 18.00 16.59 6.68
C ILE A 262 19.40 17.09 6.31
N MET A 263 19.68 17.28 5.02
CA MET A 263 20.97 17.79 4.56
C MET A 263 21.23 19.24 4.99
N ALA A 264 20.21 20.10 5.04
CA ALA A 264 20.35 21.46 5.54
C ALA A 264 20.75 21.50 7.03
N ASN A 265 20.20 20.60 7.85
CA ASN A 265 20.58 20.47 9.26
C ASN A 265 22.04 20.07 9.42
N PHE A 266 22.52 19.12 8.61
CA PHE A 266 23.92 18.71 8.62
C PHE A 266 24.88 19.83 8.21
N GLU A 267 24.58 20.53 7.10
CA GLU A 267 25.39 21.66 6.66
C GLU A 267 25.43 22.79 7.69
N ARG A 268 24.28 23.11 8.31
CA ARG A 268 24.22 24.13 9.35
C ARG A 268 24.96 23.70 10.62
N ALA A 269 24.87 22.43 11.02
CA ALA A 269 25.60 21.90 12.17
C ALA A 269 27.12 21.88 11.95
N ALA A 270 27.57 21.74 10.70
CA ALA A 270 28.99 21.74 10.34
C ALA A 270 29.63 23.14 10.36
N LEU A 271 28.84 24.21 10.36
CA LEU A 271 29.38 25.57 10.41
C LEU A 271 30.16 25.84 11.71
N PRO A 272 31.29 26.56 11.63
CA PRO A 272 32.07 26.92 12.82
C PRO A 272 31.31 27.87 13.76
N THR A 273 30.32 28.61 13.24
CA THR A 273 29.52 29.59 13.98
C THR A 273 28.34 28.98 14.73
N THR A 274 28.05 27.69 14.54
CA THR A 274 26.90 27.05 15.18
C THR A 274 27.24 26.67 16.62
N ALA A 275 26.43 27.11 17.57
CA ALA A 275 26.59 26.80 18.99
C ALA A 275 26.36 25.29 19.29
N ALA A 276 26.95 24.77 20.36
CA ALA A 276 26.95 23.34 20.66
C ALA A 276 25.54 22.77 20.93
N ASP A 277 24.71 23.51 21.65
CA ASP A 277 23.30 23.19 21.91
C ASP A 277 22.47 23.20 20.61
N GLU A 278 22.74 24.14 19.71
CA GLU A 278 22.09 24.19 18.41
C GLU A 278 22.50 23.02 17.50
N LYS A 279 23.76 22.58 17.55
CA LYS A 279 24.20 21.37 16.83
C LYS A 279 23.45 20.13 17.34
N GLN A 280 23.36 19.98 18.66
CA GLN A 280 22.62 18.87 19.27
C GLN A 280 21.14 18.87 18.86
N ARG A 281 20.51 20.05 18.83
CA ARG A 281 19.13 20.21 18.38
C ARG A 281 18.98 19.82 16.91
N LEU A 282 19.75 20.44 16.01
CA LEU A 282 19.67 20.22 14.55
C LEU A 282 19.82 18.75 14.15
N LEU A 283 20.65 18.01 14.89
CA LEU A 283 20.97 16.60 14.63
C LEU A 283 20.13 15.61 15.44
N THR A 284 19.06 16.08 16.09
CA THR A 284 18.05 15.23 16.72
C THR A 284 16.83 15.11 15.81
N PHE A 285 16.61 13.89 15.31
CA PHE A 285 15.54 13.51 14.39
C PHE A 285 14.47 12.71 15.14
N VAL A 286 13.23 13.19 15.15
CA VAL A 286 12.13 12.54 15.86
C VAL A 286 11.09 11.99 14.87
N VAL A 287 10.71 10.73 15.04
CA VAL A 287 9.68 10.05 14.26
C VAL A 287 8.48 9.79 15.16
N CYS A 288 7.37 10.42 14.84
CA CYS A 288 6.10 10.21 15.54
C CYS A 288 5.37 9.06 14.85
N GLY A 289 5.17 7.96 15.60
CA GLY A 289 4.52 6.74 15.12
C GLY A 289 5.51 5.63 14.80
N GLY A 290 5.38 4.51 15.49
CA GLY A 290 6.13 3.27 15.26
C GLY A 290 5.44 2.30 14.29
N GLY A 291 4.67 2.81 13.32
CA GLY A 291 4.12 1.97 12.24
C GLY A 291 5.19 1.64 11.18
N PRO A 292 4.87 0.81 10.17
CA PRO A 292 5.82 0.44 9.12
C PRO A 292 6.53 1.65 8.50
N THR A 293 5.78 2.69 8.10
CA THR A 293 6.36 3.92 7.53
C THR A 293 7.38 4.60 8.44
N GLY A 294 7.07 4.74 9.73
CA GLY A 294 7.95 5.39 10.70
C GLY A 294 9.21 4.55 10.98
N CYS A 295 9.04 3.24 11.16
CA CYS A 295 10.16 2.31 11.37
C CYS A 295 11.09 2.23 10.16
N GLU A 296 10.54 2.12 8.95
CA GLU A 296 11.34 2.05 7.72
C GLU A 296 12.07 3.37 7.46
N PHE A 297 11.42 4.52 7.70
CA PHE A 297 12.10 5.82 7.60
C PHE A 297 13.22 5.94 8.63
N ALA A 298 12.99 5.59 9.89
CA ALA A 298 14.02 5.66 10.93
C ALA A 298 15.22 4.75 10.59
N ALA A 299 14.96 3.56 10.04
CA ALA A 299 15.97 2.63 9.59
C ALA A 299 16.77 3.14 8.38
N GLU A 300 16.08 3.63 7.34
CA GLU A 300 16.71 4.20 6.14
C GLU A 300 17.54 5.45 6.49
N LEU A 301 17.00 6.32 7.35
CA LEU A 301 17.72 7.47 7.89
C LEU A 301 18.97 7.03 8.63
N TYR A 302 18.86 6.08 9.56
CA TYR A 302 20.03 5.59 10.28
C TYR A 302 21.11 5.01 9.35
N ASP A 303 20.72 4.19 8.37
CA ASP A 303 21.69 3.63 7.41
C ASP A 303 22.38 4.74 6.63
N PHE A 304 21.67 5.76 6.16
CA PHE A 304 22.26 6.92 5.49
C PHE A 304 23.24 7.70 6.38
N LEU A 305 22.86 7.93 7.64
CA LEU A 305 23.68 8.62 8.63
C LEU A 305 24.98 7.83 8.92
N ALA A 306 24.84 6.52 9.14
CA ALA A 306 25.91 5.65 9.62
C ALA A 306 26.79 5.06 8.52
N GLU A 307 26.30 4.97 7.28
CA GLU A 307 27.03 4.40 6.14
C GLU A 307 27.60 5.47 5.22
N ASP A 308 26.89 6.59 5.01
CA ASP A 308 27.28 7.62 4.05
C ASP A 308 27.79 8.88 4.77
N LEU A 309 26.93 9.60 5.53
CA LEU A 309 27.26 10.94 6.04
C LEU A 309 28.47 10.97 6.98
N ARG A 310 28.69 9.91 7.77
CA ARG A 310 29.85 9.80 8.66
C ARG A 310 31.20 9.90 7.95
N HIS A 311 31.25 9.70 6.64
CA HIS A 311 32.49 9.78 5.87
C HIS A 311 32.81 11.18 5.37
N TYR A 312 31.80 12.06 5.30
CA TYR A 312 31.92 13.37 4.66
C TYR A 312 31.75 14.55 5.61
N PHE A 313 31.07 14.36 6.76
CA PHE A 313 30.88 15.41 7.77
C PHE A 313 31.89 15.33 8.93
N PRO A 314 32.21 16.46 9.60
CA PRO A 314 33.18 16.50 10.71
C PRO A 314 32.83 15.52 11.84
N ARG A 315 33.84 14.83 12.39
CA ARG A 315 33.64 13.87 13.49
C ARG A 315 32.96 14.50 14.72
N SER A 316 33.23 15.78 15.00
CA SER A 316 32.67 16.51 16.14
C SER A 316 31.16 16.62 16.15
N ILE A 317 30.48 16.41 15.02
CA ILE A 317 29.02 16.43 14.94
C ILE A 317 28.40 15.03 14.81
N GLN A 318 29.21 14.00 14.52
CA GLN A 318 28.72 12.63 14.32
C GLN A 318 28.14 12.04 15.59
N ASP A 319 28.78 12.28 16.74
CA ASP A 319 28.34 11.78 18.04
C ASP A 319 27.08 12.49 18.57
N LEU A 320 26.66 13.60 17.95
CA LEU A 320 25.47 14.36 18.33
C LEU A 320 24.19 13.84 17.66
N VAL A 321 24.33 12.98 16.65
CA VAL A 321 23.21 12.50 15.83
C VAL A 321 22.34 11.54 16.63
N ARG A 322 21.04 11.84 16.70
CA ARG A 322 20.06 11.05 17.46
C ARG A 322 18.82 10.80 16.62
N VAL A 323 18.38 9.55 16.56
CA VAL A 323 17.09 9.16 15.97
C VAL A 323 16.20 8.64 17.08
N VAL A 324 15.03 9.24 17.25
CA VAL A 324 14.07 8.89 18.31
C VAL A 324 12.71 8.57 17.69
N ILE A 325 12.16 7.40 17.99
CA ILE A 325 10.79 7.02 17.63
C ILE A 325 9.91 7.21 18.87
N VAL A 326 8.86 8.01 18.76
CA VAL A 326 7.84 8.18 19.80
C VAL A 326 6.58 7.42 19.39
N GLN A 327 6.19 6.43 20.19
CA GLN A 327 5.12 5.49 19.89
C GLN A 327 4.10 5.44 21.03
N SER A 328 2.82 5.60 20.69
CA SER A 328 1.73 5.74 21.67
C SER A 328 1.35 4.46 22.40
N GLN A 329 1.69 3.31 21.83
CA GLN A 329 1.39 1.98 22.36
C GLN A 329 2.67 1.36 22.94
N ASP A 330 2.54 0.18 23.54
CA ASP A 330 3.60 -0.56 24.23
C ASP A 330 4.71 -1.08 23.32
N HIS A 331 4.39 -1.32 22.05
CA HIS A 331 5.34 -1.75 21.03
C HIS A 331 5.32 -0.89 19.76
N ILE A 332 6.36 -1.03 18.92
CA ILE A 332 6.34 -0.63 17.50
C ILE A 332 5.84 -1.78 16.62
N LEU A 333 5.41 -1.48 15.39
CA LEU A 333 4.89 -2.45 14.42
C LEU A 333 3.71 -3.29 14.94
N ASN A 334 2.81 -2.71 15.75
CA ASN A 334 1.71 -3.41 16.43
C ASN A 334 0.66 -4.07 15.51
N MET A 335 0.79 -3.87 14.21
CA MET A 335 0.00 -4.58 13.20
C MET A 335 0.59 -5.96 12.88
N MET A 336 1.75 -6.29 13.46
CA MET A 336 2.47 -7.54 13.32
C MET A 336 2.49 -8.30 14.65
N ASP A 337 2.82 -9.58 14.60
CA ASP A 337 3.06 -10.42 15.78
C ASP A 337 4.11 -9.78 16.72
N SER A 338 3.88 -9.82 18.03
CA SER A 338 4.75 -9.19 19.04
C SER A 338 6.19 -9.68 18.97
N VAL A 339 6.40 -10.92 18.52
CA VAL A 339 7.71 -11.54 18.30
C VAL A 339 8.53 -10.77 17.24
N ILE A 340 7.86 -10.10 16.29
CA ILE A 340 8.47 -9.20 15.31
C ILE A 340 8.73 -7.82 15.92
N SER A 341 7.76 -7.27 16.66
CA SER A 341 7.91 -5.99 17.36
C SER A 341 9.13 -5.97 18.28
N GLU A 342 9.27 -6.97 19.14
CA GLU A 342 10.42 -7.10 20.02
C GLU A 342 11.75 -7.27 19.25
N PHE A 343 11.71 -7.97 18.12
CA PHE A 343 12.89 -8.11 17.26
C PHE A 343 13.30 -6.76 16.67
N ALA A 344 12.35 -5.97 16.18
CA ALA A 344 12.59 -4.62 15.67
C ALA A 344 13.15 -3.69 16.74
N GLU A 345 12.60 -3.72 17.96
CA GLU A 345 13.07 -2.92 19.09
C GLU A 345 14.51 -3.26 19.48
N ARG A 346 14.86 -4.55 19.56
CA ARG A 346 16.24 -4.99 19.81
C ARG A 346 17.21 -4.56 18.71
N GLU A 347 16.77 -4.65 17.46
CA GLU A 347 17.56 -4.22 16.29
C GLU A 347 17.79 -2.71 16.27
N PHE A 348 16.78 -1.92 16.62
CA PHE A 348 16.89 -0.46 16.76
C PHE A 348 17.79 -0.06 17.93
N GLY A 349 17.69 -0.75 19.08
CA GLY A 349 18.59 -0.53 20.21
C GLY A 349 20.06 -0.77 19.87
N ARG A 350 20.37 -1.79 19.05
CA ARG A 350 21.74 -2.04 18.55
C ARG A 350 22.25 -0.97 17.59
N ARG A 351 21.34 -0.20 16.98
CA ARG A 351 21.62 0.86 16.00
C ARG A 351 21.48 2.26 16.61
N ASN A 352 21.51 2.42 17.94
CA ASN A 352 21.35 3.72 18.60
C ASN A 352 20.07 4.48 18.17
N ILE A 353 19.05 3.77 17.68
CA ILE A 353 17.72 4.33 17.44
C ILE A 353 16.94 4.17 18.74
N THR A 354 16.60 5.29 19.37
CA THR A 354 15.86 5.28 20.64
C THR A 354 14.38 5.08 20.37
N VAL A 355 13.76 4.06 20.97
CA VAL A 355 12.32 3.83 20.89
C VAL A 355 11.68 4.17 22.22
N VAL A 356 10.75 5.11 22.22
CA VAL A 356 9.99 5.53 23.40
C VAL A 356 8.54 5.10 23.21
N THR A 357 8.13 4.06 23.94
CA THR A 357 6.78 3.48 23.88
C THR A 357 5.87 4.09 24.94
N ASN A 358 4.58 3.75 24.91
CA ASN A 358 3.54 4.27 25.81
C ASN A 358 3.51 5.81 25.87
N SER A 359 3.89 6.45 24.76
CA SER A 359 4.21 7.88 24.70
C SER A 359 3.43 8.61 23.63
N ARG A 360 2.68 9.64 24.02
CA ARG A 360 1.84 10.43 23.11
C ARG A 360 2.40 11.83 22.93
N VAL A 361 2.60 12.22 21.67
CA VAL A 361 2.98 13.58 21.30
C VAL A 361 1.81 14.53 21.60
N GLN A 362 2.12 15.65 22.24
CA GLN A 362 1.13 16.67 22.64
C GLN A 362 1.26 17.93 21.77
N GLU A 363 2.50 18.37 21.53
CA GLU A 363 2.79 19.63 20.86
C GLU A 363 4.15 19.54 20.17
N ILE A 364 4.24 20.14 18.99
CA ILE A 364 5.46 20.28 18.22
C ILE A 364 5.66 21.79 17.99
N THR A 365 6.82 22.30 18.37
CA THR A 365 7.25 23.66 18.04
C THR A 365 8.33 23.60 16.97
N GLU A 366 8.74 24.75 16.45
CA GLU A 366 9.88 24.83 15.53
C GLU A 366 11.18 24.23 16.10
N ARG A 367 11.34 24.22 17.43
CA ARG A 367 12.61 23.87 18.09
C ARG A 367 12.54 22.67 19.03
N SER A 368 11.35 22.25 19.44
CA SER A 368 11.17 21.13 20.37
C SER A 368 9.89 20.33 20.10
N LEU A 369 9.86 19.10 20.62
CA LEU A 369 8.69 18.23 20.62
C LEU A 369 8.38 17.83 22.06
N VAL A 370 7.11 17.98 22.45
CA VAL A 370 6.59 17.63 23.77
C VAL A 370 5.76 16.36 23.66
N TYR A 371 6.05 15.38 24.52
CA TYR A 371 5.28 14.16 24.63
C TYR A 371 5.05 13.77 26.09
N THR A 372 4.08 12.90 26.32
CA THR A 372 3.76 12.37 27.63
C THR A 372 3.86 10.85 27.65
N THR A 373 4.54 10.30 28.65
CA THR A 373 4.71 8.86 28.85
C THR A 373 3.76 8.38 29.93
N ARG A 374 3.02 7.31 29.68
CA ARG A 374 2.24 6.62 30.72
C ARG A 374 3.10 5.54 31.36
N LEU A 375 3.37 5.68 32.65
CA LEU A 375 4.13 4.69 33.43
C LEU A 375 3.25 3.50 33.84
N ALA A 376 3.90 2.41 34.26
CA ALA A 376 3.22 1.19 34.71
C ALA A 376 2.30 1.40 35.93
N ASP A 377 2.63 2.37 36.79
CA ASP A 377 1.81 2.77 37.95
C ASP A 377 0.67 3.73 37.61
N GLY A 378 0.48 4.04 36.32
CA GLY A 378 -0.57 4.92 35.82
C GLY A 378 -0.24 6.40 35.84
N ARG A 379 0.90 6.83 36.43
CA ARG A 379 1.35 8.23 36.37
C ARG A 379 1.70 8.62 34.94
N VAL A 380 1.57 9.91 34.64
CA VAL A 380 1.89 10.50 33.34
C VAL A 380 3.02 11.50 33.51
N GLU A 381 4.16 11.23 32.87
CA GLU A 381 5.31 12.14 32.85
C GLU A 381 5.33 12.95 31.57
N ARG A 382 5.69 14.24 31.67
CA ARG A 382 5.85 15.14 30.51
C ARG A 382 7.33 15.26 30.19
N HIS A 383 7.67 15.10 28.92
CA HIS A 383 9.04 15.21 28.41
C HIS A 383 9.09 16.18 27.24
N GLU A 384 10.28 16.73 27.00
CA GLU A 384 10.56 17.63 25.88
C GLU A 384 11.88 17.24 25.22
N ILE A 385 11.89 17.19 23.89
CA ILE A 385 13.06 16.87 23.07
C ILE A 385 13.35 18.06 22.16
N PRO A 386 14.51 18.74 22.30
CA PRO A 386 15.00 19.66 21.28
C PRO A 386 15.22 18.90 19.97
N GLN A 387 14.67 19.39 18.87
CA GLN A 387 14.66 18.67 17.59
C GLN A 387 15.00 19.60 16.43
N GLY A 388 15.62 19.02 15.41
CA GLY A 388 15.88 19.67 14.12
C GLY A 388 14.98 19.12 13.02
N PHE A 389 14.36 17.98 13.23
CA PHE A 389 13.48 17.34 12.26
C PHE A 389 12.41 16.50 12.97
N VAL A 390 11.16 16.62 12.53
CA VAL A 390 10.07 15.74 12.97
C VAL A 390 9.37 15.12 11.77
N LEU A 391 9.24 13.79 11.73
CA LEU A 391 8.32 13.09 10.85
C LEU A 391 7.04 12.75 11.61
N TRP A 392 5.88 13.16 11.09
CA TRP A 392 4.57 12.71 11.53
C TRP A 392 4.04 11.61 10.61
N SER A 393 3.99 10.38 11.14
CA SER A 393 3.59 9.18 10.38
C SER A 393 2.39 8.44 10.99
N THR A 394 1.62 9.10 11.87
CA THR A 394 0.52 8.47 12.61
C THR A 394 -0.85 8.68 11.97
N GLY A 395 -1.55 7.57 11.73
CA GLY A 395 -2.99 7.54 11.45
C GLY A 395 -3.44 8.21 10.14
N VAL A 396 -4.67 7.92 9.74
CA VAL A 396 -5.30 8.51 8.55
C VAL A 396 -6.73 8.94 8.85
N SER A 397 -7.25 9.86 8.05
CA SER A 397 -8.60 10.43 8.14
C SER A 397 -9.11 10.85 6.77
N LEU A 398 -10.42 11.12 6.69
CA LEU A 398 -11.10 11.65 5.50
C LEU A 398 -10.38 12.89 4.95
N THR A 399 -10.27 12.98 3.62
CA THR A 399 -9.88 14.21 2.94
C THR A 399 -11.04 15.22 2.98
N PRO A 400 -10.83 16.52 2.69
CA PRO A 400 -11.93 17.48 2.64
C PRO A 400 -13.05 17.06 1.67
N PHE A 401 -12.68 16.48 0.53
CA PHE A 401 -13.63 15.96 -0.44
C PHE A 401 -14.44 14.77 0.11
N THR A 402 -13.80 13.79 0.76
CA THR A 402 -14.52 12.63 1.27
C THR A 402 -15.32 12.94 2.53
N ALA A 403 -14.90 13.93 3.33
CA ALA A 403 -15.70 14.47 4.42
C ALA A 403 -17.00 15.09 3.90
N LEU A 404 -16.92 15.96 2.87
CA LEU A 404 -18.09 16.54 2.22
C LEU A 404 -19.01 15.46 1.63
N LEU A 405 -18.44 14.43 1.00
CA LEU A 405 -19.19 13.29 0.48
C LEU A 405 -20.00 12.61 1.58
N CYS A 406 -19.37 12.33 2.72
CA CYS A 406 -20.07 11.75 3.88
C CYS A 406 -21.16 12.68 4.42
N GLU A 407 -20.96 14.01 4.44
CA GLU A 407 -21.98 14.98 4.84
C GLU A 407 -23.20 14.97 3.91
N ARG A 408 -22.99 14.89 2.59
CA ARG A 408 -24.08 14.75 1.59
C ARG A 408 -24.90 13.49 1.78
N LEU A 409 -24.28 12.44 2.33
CA LEU A 409 -24.87 11.11 2.56
C LEU A 409 -25.06 10.81 4.06
N ALA A 410 -25.23 11.85 4.90
CA ALA A 410 -25.20 11.72 6.37
C ALA A 410 -26.18 10.67 6.94
N GLY A 411 -27.29 10.38 6.24
CA GLY A 411 -28.24 9.34 6.65
C GLY A 411 -27.68 7.92 6.64
N SER A 412 -26.65 7.66 5.82
CA SER A 412 -26.06 6.32 5.63
C SER A 412 -24.58 6.24 5.98
N GLN A 413 -23.91 7.38 6.15
CA GLN A 413 -22.47 7.48 6.42
C GLN A 413 -22.20 7.79 7.91
N ARG A 414 -22.15 6.74 8.74
CA ARG A 414 -21.92 6.88 10.20
C ARG A 414 -20.44 6.88 10.59
N ASN A 415 -19.57 6.34 9.74
CA ASN A 415 -18.14 6.24 10.04
C ASN A 415 -17.46 7.61 9.86
N ARG A 416 -16.76 8.09 10.89
CA ARG A 416 -16.08 9.40 10.89
C ARG A 416 -14.67 9.38 10.28
N ARG A 417 -14.15 8.22 9.89
CA ARG A 417 -12.75 8.04 9.44
C ARG A 417 -12.62 7.63 7.98
N ALA A 418 -13.64 7.00 7.40
CA ALA A 418 -13.64 6.51 6.03
C ALA A 418 -15.08 6.46 5.49
N ILE A 419 -15.23 6.49 4.16
CA ILE A 419 -16.51 6.26 3.47
C ILE A 419 -16.92 4.82 3.71
N THR A 420 -18.13 4.62 4.24
CA THR A 420 -18.71 3.29 4.42
C THR A 420 -19.21 2.76 3.08
N VAL A 421 -18.71 1.59 2.69
CA VAL A 421 -19.15 0.84 1.50
C VAL A 421 -19.72 -0.51 1.90
N ASP A 422 -20.52 -1.11 1.02
CA ASP A 422 -20.96 -2.49 1.18
C ASP A 422 -19.87 -3.50 0.78
N ASP A 423 -20.21 -4.78 0.84
CA ASP A 423 -19.33 -5.90 0.47
C ASP A 423 -19.02 -6.00 -1.03
N HIS A 424 -19.64 -5.19 -1.88
CA HIS A 424 -19.32 -5.02 -3.30
C HIS A 424 -18.62 -3.68 -3.57
N LEU A 425 -18.14 -3.01 -2.52
CA LEU A 425 -17.45 -1.71 -2.53
C LEU A 425 -18.32 -0.54 -3.03
N ARG A 426 -19.66 -0.68 -3.02
CA ARG A 426 -20.60 0.39 -3.37
C ARG A 426 -20.80 1.33 -2.18
N VAL A 427 -20.81 2.64 -2.42
CA VAL A 427 -21.00 3.65 -1.37
C VAL A 427 -22.41 3.57 -0.80
N LYS A 428 -22.53 3.38 0.51
CA LYS A 428 -23.83 3.37 1.19
C LYS A 428 -24.49 4.74 1.14
N GLY A 429 -25.80 4.76 0.87
CA GLY A 429 -26.60 5.98 0.73
C GLY A 429 -26.75 6.48 -0.71
N VAL A 430 -26.18 5.75 -1.69
CA VAL A 430 -26.41 5.99 -3.12
C VAL A 430 -27.29 4.86 -3.67
N ASP A 431 -28.58 5.15 -3.85
CA ASP A 431 -29.62 4.12 -4.09
C ASP A 431 -29.44 3.32 -5.38
N ASP A 432 -28.87 3.94 -6.42
CA ASP A 432 -28.72 3.30 -7.72
C ASP A 432 -27.42 2.46 -7.85
N GLY A 433 -26.60 2.39 -6.80
CA GLY A 433 -25.35 1.62 -6.78
C GLY A 433 -24.32 2.09 -7.82
N SER A 434 -24.41 3.34 -8.29
CA SER A 434 -23.52 3.88 -9.34
C SER A 434 -22.17 4.36 -8.82
N VAL A 435 -21.99 4.50 -7.51
CA VAL A 435 -20.78 5.04 -6.88
C VAL A 435 -20.09 3.99 -6.02
N TYR A 436 -18.77 3.86 -6.18
CA TYR A 436 -17.89 2.96 -5.46
C TYR A 436 -16.80 3.75 -4.72
N ALA A 437 -16.27 3.20 -3.64
CA ALA A 437 -15.09 3.76 -2.97
C ALA A 437 -14.15 2.64 -2.51
N LEU A 438 -12.85 2.92 -2.49
CA LEU A 438 -11.83 1.91 -2.16
C LEU A 438 -10.53 2.54 -1.63
N GLY A 439 -9.64 1.69 -1.13
CA GLY A 439 -8.38 2.06 -0.51
C GLY A 439 -8.58 2.86 0.77
N ASP A 440 -7.58 3.64 1.16
CA ASP A 440 -7.55 4.35 2.45
C ASP A 440 -8.74 5.30 2.69
N CYS A 441 -9.49 5.67 1.63
CA CYS A 441 -10.64 6.55 1.75
C CYS A 441 -11.94 5.83 2.16
N ALA A 442 -11.97 4.50 2.10
CA ALA A 442 -13.16 3.69 2.26
C ALA A 442 -12.96 2.58 3.30
N THR A 443 -14.08 2.05 3.79
CA THR A 443 -14.10 0.91 4.69
C THR A 443 -15.34 0.08 4.43
N VAL A 444 -15.15 -1.23 4.28
CA VAL A 444 -16.24 -2.19 4.10
C VAL A 444 -16.99 -2.31 5.41
N GLU A 445 -18.29 -2.06 5.37
CA GLU A 445 -19.18 -2.38 6.48
C GLU A 445 -19.37 -3.89 6.51
N PHE A 446 -18.99 -4.51 7.62
CA PHE A 446 -19.34 -5.89 7.86
C PHE A 446 -20.74 -5.94 8.45
N PRO A 447 -21.64 -6.81 7.93
CA PRO A 447 -22.92 -7.03 8.57
C PRO A 447 -22.67 -7.52 10.00
N HIS A 448 -23.30 -6.87 10.97
CA HIS A 448 -23.22 -7.26 12.36
C HIS A 448 -24.03 -8.55 12.51
N LEU A 449 -23.36 -9.70 12.64
CA LEU A 449 -24.01 -11.01 12.61
C LEU A 449 -25.05 -11.14 13.72
N LEU A 450 -24.85 -10.44 14.83
CA LEU A 450 -25.82 -10.35 15.92
C LEU A 450 -27.18 -9.79 15.49
N ASP A 451 -27.22 -8.88 14.52
CA ASP A 451 -28.48 -8.30 14.02
C ASP A 451 -29.30 -9.36 13.29
N CYS A 452 -28.62 -10.36 12.73
CA CYS A 452 -29.23 -11.51 12.05
C CYS A 452 -29.37 -12.73 12.97
N ILE A 453 -29.18 -12.61 14.29
CA ILE A 453 -29.13 -13.78 15.19
C ILE A 453 -30.37 -14.68 15.09
N ASN A 454 -31.56 -14.10 14.95
CA ASN A 454 -32.79 -14.87 14.88
C ASN A 454 -32.89 -15.63 13.55
N GLU A 455 -32.64 -14.96 12.43
CA GLU A 455 -32.60 -15.61 11.12
C GLU A 455 -31.56 -16.74 11.08
N LEU A 456 -30.38 -16.49 11.66
CA LEU A 456 -29.25 -17.41 11.66
C LEU A 456 -29.49 -18.61 12.58
N PHE A 457 -30.07 -18.39 13.76
CA PHE A 457 -30.39 -19.45 14.70
C PHE A 457 -31.57 -20.30 14.19
N ASP A 458 -32.61 -19.68 13.63
CA ASP A 458 -33.78 -20.37 13.10
C ASP A 458 -33.45 -21.16 11.82
N ALA A 459 -32.54 -20.66 10.97
CA ALA A 459 -32.06 -21.39 9.80
C ALA A 459 -31.15 -22.58 10.15
N ALA A 460 -30.49 -22.53 11.31
CA ALA A 460 -29.56 -23.55 11.77
C ALA A 460 -30.23 -24.73 12.48
N HIS A 461 -31.52 -24.63 12.80
CA HIS A 461 -32.14 -25.41 13.88
C HIS A 461 -33.52 -25.99 13.52
N SER A 462 -33.88 -27.15 14.11
CA SER A 462 -35.23 -27.72 13.98
C SER A 462 -36.22 -27.00 14.92
N LYS A 463 -37.38 -26.59 14.39
CA LYS A 463 -38.34 -25.67 15.05
C LYS A 463 -38.84 -26.06 16.46
N ASP A 464 -38.56 -27.27 16.93
CA ASP A 464 -39.11 -27.84 18.18
C ASP A 464 -38.08 -28.07 19.31
N ALA A 465 -36.78 -27.82 19.10
CA ALA A 465 -35.77 -28.01 20.14
C ALA A 465 -35.30 -26.69 20.78
N ALA A 466 -34.84 -26.71 22.04
CA ALA A 466 -34.36 -25.51 22.74
C ALA A 466 -32.86 -25.21 22.52
N GLU A 467 -32.12 -26.19 21.99
CA GLU A 467 -30.66 -26.20 21.87
C GLU A 467 -30.24 -26.83 20.54
N MET A 468 -29.19 -26.30 19.94
CA MET A 468 -28.64 -26.78 18.67
C MET A 468 -27.54 -27.83 18.93
N THR A 469 -27.59 -28.95 18.22
CA THR A 469 -26.55 -29.99 18.32
C THR A 469 -25.24 -29.54 17.67
N ARG A 470 -24.11 -30.16 18.04
CA ARG A 470 -22.80 -29.87 17.41
C ARG A 470 -22.76 -30.17 15.91
N ALA A 471 -23.62 -31.04 15.39
CA ALA A 471 -23.73 -31.30 13.95
C ALA A 471 -24.45 -30.16 13.22
N GLU A 472 -25.58 -29.72 13.77
CA GLU A 472 -26.33 -28.54 13.28
C GLU A 472 -25.48 -27.27 13.37
N PHE A 473 -24.73 -27.09 14.46
CA PHE A 473 -23.81 -25.97 14.61
C PHE A 473 -22.71 -25.94 13.55
N ARG A 474 -22.10 -27.09 13.23
CA ARG A 474 -21.09 -27.17 12.16
C ARG A 474 -21.70 -26.91 10.78
N HIS A 475 -22.95 -27.35 10.56
CA HIS A 475 -23.68 -27.03 9.33
C HIS A 475 -23.95 -25.53 9.21
N PHE A 476 -24.41 -24.91 10.31
CA PHE A 476 -24.59 -23.47 10.41
C PHE A 476 -23.30 -22.71 10.12
N ILE A 477 -22.16 -23.08 10.73
CA ILE A 477 -20.87 -22.43 10.45
C ILE A 477 -20.56 -22.48 8.95
N ALA A 478 -20.77 -23.63 8.31
CA ALA A 478 -20.50 -23.79 6.88
C ALA A 478 -21.46 -22.97 5.99
N ASP A 479 -22.71 -22.76 6.41
CA ASP A 479 -23.68 -21.92 5.69
C ASP A 479 -23.43 -20.43 5.93
N ALA A 480 -23.25 -20.01 7.19
CA ALA A 480 -22.90 -18.66 7.57
C ALA A 480 -21.56 -18.22 6.95
N ALA A 481 -20.56 -19.09 6.87
CA ALA A 481 -19.29 -18.78 6.21
C ALA A 481 -19.44 -18.60 4.69
N ARG A 482 -20.45 -19.24 4.06
CA ARG A 482 -20.78 -19.01 2.64
C ARG A 482 -21.55 -17.71 2.46
N ARG A 483 -22.48 -17.40 3.36
CA ARG A 483 -23.30 -16.18 3.32
C ARG A 483 -22.51 -14.93 3.72
N TYR A 484 -21.54 -15.07 4.61
CA TYR A 484 -20.67 -14.00 5.11
C TYR A 484 -19.19 -14.38 4.93
N PRO A 485 -18.65 -14.34 3.70
CA PRO A 485 -17.27 -14.75 3.41
C PRO A 485 -16.22 -13.96 4.22
N SER A 486 -16.50 -12.69 4.52
CA SER A 486 -15.66 -11.84 5.38
C SER A 486 -15.50 -12.37 6.80
N ALA A 487 -16.51 -13.05 7.33
CA ALA A 487 -16.51 -13.66 8.66
C ALA A 487 -16.09 -15.13 8.65
N ALA A 488 -15.90 -15.74 7.48
CA ALA A 488 -15.69 -17.19 7.33
C ALA A 488 -14.56 -17.74 8.21
N GLY A 489 -13.41 -17.05 8.27
CA GLY A 489 -12.29 -17.47 9.11
C GLY A 489 -12.60 -17.45 10.60
N HIS A 490 -13.31 -16.42 11.07
CA HIS A 490 -13.74 -16.30 12.47
C HIS A 490 -14.85 -17.30 12.80
N LEU A 491 -15.81 -17.48 11.90
CA LEU A 491 -16.88 -18.48 12.03
C LEU A 491 -16.31 -19.90 12.11
N GLN A 492 -15.35 -20.26 11.24
CA GLN A 492 -14.65 -21.55 11.30
C GLN A 492 -13.82 -21.70 12.58
N SER A 493 -13.30 -20.60 13.14
CA SER A 493 -12.58 -20.64 14.40
C SER A 493 -13.47 -20.99 15.61
N LEU A 494 -14.77 -20.72 15.53
CA LEU A 494 -15.72 -21.07 16.59
C LEU A 494 -15.78 -22.59 16.81
N ASP A 495 -15.71 -23.41 15.75
CA ASP A 495 -15.72 -24.88 15.90
C ASP A 495 -14.45 -25.38 16.61
N ARG A 496 -13.28 -24.78 16.29
CA ARG A 496 -12.02 -25.11 16.98
C ARG A 496 -12.03 -24.73 18.45
N ASN A 497 -12.74 -23.64 18.78
CA ASN A 497 -12.83 -23.10 20.13
C ASN A 497 -14.17 -23.43 20.80
N PHE A 498 -14.89 -24.45 20.32
CA PHE A 498 -16.26 -24.76 20.78
C PHE A 498 -16.35 -24.90 22.32
N SER A 499 -15.38 -25.58 22.92
CA SER A 499 -15.31 -25.80 24.38
C SER A 499 -15.11 -24.53 25.20
N HIS A 500 -14.70 -23.42 24.58
CA HIS A 500 -14.61 -22.12 25.26
C HIS A 500 -15.99 -21.47 25.43
N PHE A 501 -16.94 -21.80 24.55
CA PHE A 501 -18.27 -21.20 24.48
C PHE A 501 -19.37 -22.13 25.01
N ASP A 502 -19.15 -23.45 25.01
CA ASP A 502 -19.97 -24.46 25.69
C ASP A 502 -19.72 -24.39 27.20
N THR A 503 -20.46 -23.49 27.87
CA THR A 503 -20.23 -23.12 29.26
C THR A 503 -20.81 -24.11 30.25
N ASP A 504 -21.87 -24.83 29.85
CA ASP A 504 -22.50 -25.87 30.66
C ASP A 504 -21.94 -27.27 30.38
N GLY A 505 -21.12 -27.43 29.34
CA GLY A 505 -20.40 -28.65 28.99
C GLY A 505 -21.31 -29.74 28.43
N ASN A 506 -22.51 -29.38 27.96
CA ASN A 506 -23.51 -30.33 27.50
C ASN A 506 -23.30 -30.78 26.03
N GLY A 507 -22.33 -30.18 25.32
CA GLY A 507 -21.99 -30.51 23.93
C GLY A 507 -22.99 -29.99 22.90
N ARG A 508 -23.90 -29.11 23.31
CA ARG A 508 -24.92 -28.43 22.51
C ARG A 508 -24.73 -26.91 22.63
N VAL A 509 -25.48 -26.15 21.84
CA VAL A 509 -25.39 -24.70 21.81
C VAL A 509 -26.76 -24.12 22.15
N SER A 510 -26.86 -23.52 23.32
CA SER A 510 -28.01 -22.73 23.71
C SER A 510 -28.05 -21.39 22.95
N ARG A 511 -29.20 -20.72 22.96
CA ARG A 511 -29.32 -19.38 22.34
C ARG A 511 -28.42 -18.33 22.98
N GLY A 512 -28.13 -18.46 24.28
CA GLY A 512 -27.22 -17.57 25.00
C GLY A 512 -25.76 -17.77 24.57
N GLU A 513 -25.34 -19.03 24.41
CA GLU A 513 -23.99 -19.35 23.94
C GLU A 513 -23.80 -18.97 22.47
N PHE A 514 -24.82 -19.20 21.64
CA PHE A 514 -24.83 -18.76 20.25
C PHE A 514 -24.69 -17.24 20.11
N ARG A 515 -25.40 -16.48 20.95
CA ARG A 515 -25.24 -15.03 21.05
C ARG A 515 -23.80 -14.66 21.38
N GLY A 516 -23.22 -15.26 22.42
CA GLY A 516 -21.83 -14.99 22.83
C GLY A 516 -20.81 -15.33 21.74
N MET A 517 -21.04 -16.38 20.96
CA MET A 517 -20.21 -16.73 19.80
C MET A 517 -20.31 -15.69 18.68
N LEU A 518 -21.51 -15.22 18.33
CA LEU A 518 -21.68 -14.17 17.32
C LEU A 518 -21.10 -12.83 17.79
N GLU A 519 -21.29 -12.45 19.05
CA GLU A 519 -20.65 -11.29 19.66
C GLU A 519 -19.11 -11.40 19.60
N TYR A 520 -18.56 -12.59 19.85
CA TYR A 520 -17.13 -12.83 19.65
C TYR A 520 -16.72 -12.60 18.20
N VAL A 521 -17.44 -13.15 17.21
CA VAL A 521 -17.11 -12.95 15.79
C VAL A 521 -17.21 -11.48 15.40
N ASP A 522 -18.30 -10.80 15.75
CA ASP A 522 -18.50 -9.37 15.46
C ASP A 522 -17.40 -8.52 16.11
N SER A 523 -16.96 -8.86 17.34
CA SER A 523 -15.85 -8.16 18.00
C SER A 523 -14.49 -8.34 17.30
N LYS A 524 -14.34 -9.41 16.51
CA LYS A 524 -13.11 -9.70 15.74
C LYS A 524 -13.17 -9.15 14.31
N LEU A 525 -14.37 -8.90 13.77
CA LEU A 525 -14.58 -8.24 12.49
C LEU A 525 -14.16 -6.76 12.59
N THR A 526 -12.88 -6.52 12.34
CA THR A 526 -12.30 -5.18 12.32
C THR A 526 -12.23 -4.66 10.89
N ALA A 527 -12.43 -3.34 10.74
CA ALA A 527 -12.22 -2.66 9.47
C ALA A 527 -10.84 -3.01 8.89
N LEU A 528 -10.79 -3.23 7.58
CA LEU A 528 -9.54 -3.52 6.89
C LEU A 528 -8.52 -2.39 7.11
N PRO A 529 -7.24 -2.72 7.32
CA PRO A 529 -6.22 -1.72 7.57
C PRO A 529 -5.95 -0.88 6.31
N ALA A 530 -5.66 0.41 6.49
CA ALA A 530 -5.27 1.32 5.41
C ALA A 530 -3.89 0.95 4.84
N LEU A 531 -3.86 -0.02 3.93
CA LEU A 531 -2.65 -0.59 3.33
C LEU A 531 -2.77 -0.63 1.80
N ALA A 532 -1.64 -0.42 1.13
CA ALA A 532 -1.50 -0.57 -0.32
C ALA A 532 -2.00 -1.93 -0.83
N GLN A 533 -1.79 -3.00 -0.05
CA GLN A 533 -2.26 -4.34 -0.40
C GLN A 533 -3.80 -4.43 -0.41
N VAL A 534 -4.48 -3.80 0.54
CA VAL A 534 -5.95 -3.77 0.60
C VAL A 534 -6.47 -3.02 -0.63
N ALA A 535 -5.98 -1.80 -0.86
CA ALA A 535 -6.34 -0.99 -2.02
C ALA A 535 -6.07 -1.72 -3.37
N ASN A 536 -4.97 -2.47 -3.46
CA ASN A 536 -4.67 -3.26 -4.66
C ASN A 536 -5.69 -4.39 -4.88
N GLN A 537 -6.03 -5.14 -3.83
CA GLN A 537 -7.00 -6.23 -3.94
C GLN A 537 -8.41 -5.72 -4.24
N GLU A 538 -8.83 -4.63 -3.59
CA GLU A 538 -10.09 -3.95 -3.86
C GLU A 538 -10.15 -3.45 -5.30
N GLY A 539 -9.08 -2.83 -5.81
CA GLY A 539 -9.03 -2.38 -7.20
C GLY A 539 -9.02 -3.54 -8.22
N VAL A 540 -8.32 -4.64 -7.93
CA VAL A 540 -8.35 -5.86 -8.76
C VAL A 540 -9.76 -6.44 -8.80
N TYR A 541 -10.42 -6.55 -7.64
CA TYR A 541 -11.80 -7.00 -7.53
C TYR A 541 -12.74 -6.10 -8.32
N LEU A 542 -12.69 -4.79 -8.08
CA LEU A 542 -13.61 -3.84 -8.70
C LEU A 542 -13.41 -3.75 -10.21
N GLY A 543 -12.17 -3.79 -10.72
CA GLY A 543 -11.92 -3.82 -12.17
C GLY A 543 -12.55 -5.03 -12.85
N ARG A 544 -12.50 -6.22 -12.22
CA ARG A 544 -13.17 -7.43 -12.72
C ARG A 544 -14.69 -7.35 -12.58
N ALA A 545 -15.18 -6.84 -11.45
CA ALA A 545 -16.61 -6.68 -11.18
C ALA A 545 -17.26 -5.72 -12.20
N LEU A 546 -16.65 -4.56 -12.45
CA LEU A 546 -17.09 -3.61 -13.45
C LEU A 546 -17.07 -4.23 -14.86
N SER A 547 -16.01 -4.96 -15.21
CA SER A 547 -15.92 -5.63 -16.51
C SER A 547 -17.06 -6.64 -16.75
N ARG A 548 -17.43 -7.40 -15.71
CA ARG A 548 -18.59 -8.31 -15.75
C ARG A 548 -19.91 -7.54 -15.79
N ALA A 549 -20.05 -6.46 -15.03
CA ALA A 549 -21.23 -5.62 -15.06
C ALA A 549 -21.48 -5.02 -16.45
N ALA A 550 -20.44 -4.58 -17.16
CA ALA A 550 -20.55 -4.10 -18.54
C ALA A 550 -21.04 -5.16 -19.55
N ARG A 551 -20.91 -6.45 -19.22
CA ARG A 551 -21.43 -7.58 -20.01
C ARG A 551 -22.82 -8.04 -19.57
N GLY A 552 -23.39 -7.43 -18.54
CA GLY A 552 -24.66 -7.87 -17.93
C GLY A 552 -24.51 -9.05 -16.95
N GLU A 553 -23.28 -9.42 -16.58
CA GLU A 553 -22.96 -10.55 -15.69
C GLU A 553 -22.80 -10.09 -14.23
N GLN A 554 -23.52 -9.06 -13.81
CA GLN A 554 -23.33 -8.44 -12.48
C GLN A 554 -23.71 -9.40 -11.34
N GLU A 555 -24.73 -10.25 -11.54
CA GLU A 555 -25.19 -11.22 -10.53
C GLU A 555 -24.17 -12.35 -10.27
N GLU A 556 -23.20 -12.55 -11.18
CA GLU A 556 -22.15 -13.56 -11.02
C GLU A 556 -20.95 -13.05 -10.20
N VAL A 557 -20.97 -11.78 -9.78
CA VAL A 557 -19.89 -11.17 -8.99
C VAL A 557 -20.19 -11.41 -7.51
N GLY A 558 -19.40 -12.26 -6.86
CA GLY A 558 -19.47 -12.43 -5.40
C GLY A 558 -18.91 -11.23 -4.63
N PRO A 559 -19.06 -11.21 -3.29
CA PRO A 559 -18.57 -10.12 -2.46
C PRO A 559 -17.05 -10.07 -2.40
N PHE A 560 -16.52 -8.88 -2.12
CA PHE A 560 -15.10 -8.67 -1.88
C PHE A 560 -14.61 -9.44 -0.65
N THR A 561 -13.51 -10.17 -0.81
CA THR A 561 -12.85 -10.89 0.30
C THR A 561 -11.37 -10.54 0.32
N TYR A 562 -10.93 -9.93 1.41
CA TYR A 562 -9.52 -9.61 1.62
C TYR A 562 -8.71 -10.85 1.98
N HIS A 563 -7.59 -11.04 1.29
CA HIS A 563 -6.63 -12.11 1.58
C HIS A 563 -5.31 -11.49 2.05
N HIS A 564 -4.99 -11.61 3.33
CA HIS A 564 -3.68 -11.19 3.85
C HIS A 564 -2.58 -12.03 3.20
N ARG A 565 -1.51 -11.37 2.73
CA ARG A 565 -0.38 -12.00 1.99
C ARG A 565 0.92 -11.89 2.77
N GLY A 566 0.80 -11.45 4.02
CA GLY A 566 1.89 -11.01 4.83
C GLY A 566 2.15 -9.50 4.79
N THR A 567 2.85 -9.03 5.82
CA THR A 567 3.31 -7.65 5.98
C THR A 567 4.83 -7.67 6.10
N LEU A 568 5.51 -6.78 5.40
CA LEU A 568 6.97 -6.64 5.44
C LEU A 568 7.36 -5.34 6.12
N ALA A 569 8.51 -5.34 6.80
CA ALA A 569 9.15 -4.12 7.30
C ALA A 569 10.67 -4.19 7.13
N TYR A 570 11.24 -3.14 6.56
CA TYR A 570 12.68 -2.88 6.60
C TYR A 570 13.10 -2.32 7.96
N LEU A 571 14.18 -2.86 8.54
CA LEU A 571 14.65 -2.54 9.89
C LEU A 571 16.14 -2.14 9.93
N GLY A 572 16.71 -1.77 8.77
CA GLY A 572 18.10 -1.33 8.63
C GLY A 572 19.04 -2.52 8.54
N ARG A 573 19.46 -2.97 7.35
CA ARG A 573 20.23 -4.23 7.15
C ARG A 573 19.58 -5.51 7.73
N ALA A 574 18.35 -5.38 8.22
CA ALA A 574 17.50 -6.42 8.77
C ALA A 574 16.11 -6.26 8.14
N ALA A 575 15.36 -7.35 8.09
CA ALA A 575 13.98 -7.32 7.64
C ALA A 575 13.14 -8.32 8.43
N ALA A 576 11.86 -8.00 8.56
CA ALA A 576 10.85 -8.89 9.10
C ALA A 576 9.69 -9.06 8.12
N ALA A 577 9.11 -10.25 8.13
CA ALA A 577 7.90 -10.59 7.41
C ALA A 577 6.95 -11.30 8.37
N ASP A 578 5.73 -10.79 8.49
CA ASP A 578 4.63 -11.47 9.16
C ASP A 578 3.73 -12.09 8.09
N PHE A 579 3.36 -13.36 8.18
CA PHE A 579 2.43 -14.02 7.26
C PHE A 579 1.07 -14.34 7.90
N GLY A 580 0.84 -13.90 9.14
CA GLY A 580 -0.34 -14.25 9.93
C GLY A 580 -0.25 -15.66 10.54
N GLU A 581 -1.19 -15.95 11.44
CA GLU A 581 -1.33 -17.27 12.10
C GLU A 581 -0.03 -17.76 12.80
N GLY A 582 0.77 -16.84 13.33
CA GLY A 582 2.04 -17.15 14.01
C GLY A 582 3.19 -17.52 13.06
N LYS A 583 3.00 -17.43 11.73
CA LYS A 583 4.08 -17.65 10.75
C LYS A 583 4.82 -16.34 10.51
N ALA A 584 6.02 -16.21 11.06
CA ALA A 584 6.86 -15.03 10.90
C ALA A 584 8.27 -15.40 10.42
N TYR A 585 8.87 -14.53 9.61
CA TYR A 585 10.28 -14.52 9.26
C TYR A 585 10.95 -13.26 9.81
N ARG A 586 12.15 -13.43 10.36
CA ARG A 586 12.97 -12.32 10.87
C ARG A 586 14.44 -12.65 10.64
N GLY A 587 15.20 -11.68 10.14
CA GLY A 587 16.62 -11.86 9.91
C GLY A 587 17.38 -10.54 9.95
N SER A 588 18.48 -10.52 10.69
CA SER A 588 19.43 -9.40 10.77
C SER A 588 20.58 -9.55 9.77
N ASN A 589 20.31 -10.12 8.59
CA ASN A 589 21.35 -10.43 7.62
C ASN A 589 21.02 -9.87 6.22
N LEU A 590 22.03 -9.87 5.38
CA LEU A 590 21.92 -9.36 4.02
C LEU A 590 20.88 -10.15 3.19
N ALA A 591 20.67 -11.44 3.49
CA ALA A 591 19.65 -12.25 2.83
C ALA A 591 18.23 -11.73 3.13
N ALA A 592 17.95 -11.30 4.36
CA ALA A 592 16.69 -10.69 4.73
C ALA A 592 16.45 -9.36 3.98
N LYS A 593 17.48 -8.51 3.85
CA LYS A 593 17.44 -7.28 3.02
C LYS A 593 17.10 -7.62 1.56
N TYR A 594 17.74 -8.64 0.97
CA TYR A 594 17.48 -9.03 -0.42
C TYR A 594 16.13 -9.72 -0.63
N LEU A 595 15.61 -10.45 0.36
CA LEU A 595 14.25 -11.00 0.32
C LEU A 595 13.20 -9.87 0.30
N TRP A 596 13.37 -8.87 1.16
CA TRP A 596 12.52 -7.67 1.14
C TRP A 596 12.59 -6.95 -0.21
N ARG A 597 13.81 -6.76 -0.75
CA ARG A 597 14.02 -6.15 -2.08
C ARG A 597 13.35 -6.96 -3.20
N SER A 598 13.44 -8.29 -3.19
CA SER A 598 12.87 -9.12 -4.25
C SER A 598 11.34 -9.06 -4.29
N VAL A 599 10.69 -9.01 -3.12
CA VAL A 599 9.22 -8.84 -3.04
C VAL A 599 8.81 -7.50 -3.64
N TYR A 600 9.39 -6.39 -3.18
CA TYR A 600 9.01 -5.05 -3.68
C TYR A 600 9.41 -4.81 -5.14
N TRP A 601 10.47 -5.46 -5.63
CA TRP A 601 10.80 -5.47 -7.04
C TRP A 601 9.73 -6.18 -7.88
N SER A 602 9.25 -7.35 -7.43
CA SER A 602 8.21 -8.10 -8.15
C SER A 602 6.87 -7.34 -8.23
N GLN A 603 6.56 -6.57 -7.18
CA GLN A 603 5.30 -5.83 -7.04
C GLN A 603 5.24 -4.50 -7.81
N GLN A 604 6.35 -4.04 -8.37
CA GLN A 604 6.39 -2.81 -9.18
C GLN A 604 5.35 -2.83 -10.32
N VAL A 605 4.85 -1.64 -10.66
CA VAL A 605 3.72 -1.49 -11.60
C VAL A 605 4.11 -1.75 -13.06
N SER A 606 5.34 -1.41 -13.44
CA SER A 606 5.87 -1.51 -14.81
C SER A 606 7.29 -2.10 -14.87
N LEU A 607 7.69 -2.69 -16.00
CA LEU A 607 9.07 -3.12 -16.25
C LEU A 607 10.05 -1.95 -16.14
N ARG A 608 9.64 -0.76 -16.59
CA ARG A 608 10.44 0.47 -16.45
C ARG A 608 10.82 0.67 -14.98
N THR A 609 9.83 0.70 -14.08
CA THR A 609 10.10 0.87 -12.64
C THR A 609 10.95 -0.27 -12.07
N ARG A 610 10.75 -1.52 -12.52
CA ARG A 610 11.59 -2.66 -12.12
C ARG A 610 13.05 -2.49 -12.51
N ILE A 611 13.33 -2.05 -13.74
CA ILE A 611 14.69 -1.83 -14.25
C ILE A 611 15.35 -0.69 -13.49
N LEU A 612 14.64 0.44 -13.33
CA LEU A 612 15.16 1.60 -12.62
C LEU A 612 15.48 1.26 -11.15
N LEU A 613 14.62 0.49 -10.49
CA LEU A 613 14.85 0.06 -9.11
C LEU A 613 16.09 -0.84 -8.98
N MET A 614 16.32 -1.76 -9.93
CA MET A 614 17.56 -2.55 -9.95
C MET A 614 18.80 -1.68 -10.16
N MET A 615 18.71 -0.67 -11.02
CA MET A 615 19.79 0.28 -11.26
C MET A 615 20.09 1.09 -9.99
N ASP A 616 19.06 1.55 -9.27
CA ASP A 616 19.23 2.31 -8.03
C ASP A 616 19.93 1.50 -6.95
N TRP A 617 19.48 0.27 -6.69
CA TRP A 617 20.15 -0.59 -5.71
C TRP A 617 21.57 -0.98 -6.14
N SER A 618 21.83 -1.06 -7.44
CA SER A 618 23.18 -1.30 -7.95
C SER A 618 24.08 -0.08 -7.75
N LYS A 619 23.56 1.14 -7.99
CA LYS A 619 24.27 2.40 -7.72
C LYS A 619 24.55 2.57 -6.23
N GLU A 620 23.54 2.37 -5.37
CA GLU A 620 23.69 2.42 -3.89
C GLU A 620 24.77 1.46 -3.41
N LEU A 621 24.79 0.23 -3.93
CA LEU A 621 25.80 -0.76 -3.55
C LEU A 621 27.21 -0.38 -3.99
N LEU A 622 27.38 0.26 -5.15
CA LEU A 622 28.68 0.57 -5.73
C LEU A 622 29.25 1.92 -5.28
N PHE A 623 28.39 2.92 -5.09
CA PHE A 623 28.79 4.32 -4.91
C PHE A 623 28.28 4.94 -3.60
N GLY A 624 27.45 4.23 -2.84
CA GLY A 624 26.69 4.80 -1.73
C GLY A 624 25.51 5.62 -2.20
N ARG A 625 24.86 6.32 -1.26
CA ARG A 625 23.71 7.20 -1.54
C ARG A 625 24.21 8.57 -2.00
N ASP A 626 23.43 9.25 -2.85
CA ASP A 626 23.72 10.64 -3.19
C ASP A 626 23.68 11.51 -1.92
N LEU A 627 24.54 12.52 -1.82
CA LEU A 627 24.62 13.49 -0.73
C LEU A 627 24.12 14.88 -1.14
N SER A 628 23.78 15.06 -2.42
CA SER A 628 23.27 16.32 -2.91
C SER A 628 21.93 16.67 -2.23
N LYS A 629 21.72 17.97 -2.00
CA LYS A 629 20.48 18.53 -1.43
C LYS A 629 19.29 18.47 -2.40
N PHE A 630 19.44 17.95 -3.62
CA PHE A 630 18.44 18.14 -4.68
C PHE A 630 17.16 17.33 -4.49
#